data_AF-A0A246NC89-F1
#
_entry.id   AF-A0A246NC89-F1
#
_cell.length_a   1.000
_cell.length_b   1.000
_cell.length_c   1.000
_cell.angle_alpha   90.00
_cell.angle_beta   90.00
_cell.angle_gamma   90.00
#
_symmetry.space_group_name_H-M   'P 1'
#
loop_
_entity.id
_entity.type
_entity.pdbx_description
1 polymer ?
#
loop_
_entity_poly.entity_id
_entity_poly.type
_entity_poly.pdbx_seq_one_letter_code
_entity_poly.pdbx_strand_id
1 'polypeptide(L)' 'MKRIFSWFYAWLSQSFFSLIPVIAAVAGGILLTALFPHYGLLLTLLWVIAMGAIYVKYFRWF' A
#
# COMPACT_ATOMS: atom_id res chain seq x y z
N MET A 1 12.86 4.77 30.59
CA MET A 1 11.53 5.08 29.99
C MET A 1 11.61 5.65 28.58
N LYS A 2 12.43 6.67 28.27
CA LYS A 2 12.53 7.28 26.92
C LYS A 2 12.86 6.29 25.78
N ARG A 3 13.73 5.30 26.03
CA ARG A 3 14.14 4.28 25.05
C ARG A 3 13.01 3.32 24.65
N ILE A 4 12.16 2.91 25.59
CA ILE A 4 11.04 2.00 25.32
C ILE A 4 10.01 2.69 24.41
N PHE A 5 9.73 3.97 24.67
CA PHE A 5 8.83 4.77 23.83
C PHE A 5 9.37 4.95 22.40
N SER A 6 10.67 5.19 22.22
CA SER A 6 11.22 5.31 20.86
C SER A 6 11.23 3.98 20.12
N TRP A 7 11.44 2.86 20.83
CA TRP A 7 11.38 1.52 20.25
C TRP A 7 9.96 1.16 19.83
N PHE A 8 8.98 1.45 20.69
CA PHE A 8 7.56 1.25 20.38
C PHE A 8 7.13 2.11 19.19
N TYR A 9 7.56 3.38 19.14
CA TYR A 9 7.27 4.25 18.00
C TYR A 9 7.91 3.77 16.70
N ALA A 10 9.17 3.32 16.74
CA ALA A 10 9.85 2.73 15.58
C ALA A 10 9.10 1.49 15.09
N TRP A 11 8.81 0.54 16.00
CA TRP A 11 8.09 -0.69 15.70
C TRP A 11 6.69 -0.44 15.12
N LEU A 12 5.95 0.50 15.73
CA LEU A 12 4.62 0.90 15.27
C LEU A 12 4.71 1.55 13.89
N SER A 13 5.62 2.50 13.70
CA SER A 13 5.81 3.18 12.41
C SER A 13 6.15 2.19 11.30
N GLN A 14 7.09 1.27 11.53
CA GLN A 14 7.48 0.24 10.56
C GLN A 14 6.32 -0.67 10.20
N SER A 15 5.51 -1.08 11.19
CA SER A 15 4.32 -1.91 10.97
C SER A 15 3.26 -1.17 10.13
N PHE A 16 3.04 0.12 10.39
CA PHE A 16 2.10 0.94 9.60
C PHE A 16 2.60 1.29 8.20
N PHE A 17 3.92 1.38 7.98
CA PHE A 17 4.48 1.59 6.65
C PHE A 17 4.13 0.45 5.68
N SER A 18 4.00 -0.79 6.18
CA SER A 18 3.57 -1.93 5.36
C SER A 18 2.09 -1.85 4.94
N LEU A 19 1.26 -1.07 5.63
CA LEU A 19 -0.16 -0.88 5.30
C LEU A 19 -0.37 0.15 4.19
N ILE A 20 0.57 1.09 3.99
CA ILE A 20 0.52 2.10 2.93
C ILE A 20 0.27 1.49 1.53
N PRO A 21 1.05 0.49 1.07
CA PRO A 21 0.84 -0.13 -0.23
C PRO A 21 -0.51 -0.86 -0.33
N VAL A 22 -1.00 -1.44 0.77
CA VAL A 22 -2.32 -2.09 0.82
C VAL A 22 -3.43 -1.05 0.64
N ILE A 23 -3.37 0.05 1.38
CA ILE A 23 -4.35 1.15 1.29
C ILE A 23 -4.30 1.77 -0.11
N ALA A 24 -3.12 2.00 -0.67
CA ALA A 24 -2.95 2.54 -2.02
C ALA A 24 -3.52 1.61 -3.11
N ALA A 25 -3.36 0.29 -2.96
CA ALA A 25 -3.93 -0.69 -3.86
C ALA A 25 -5.47 -0.64 -3.84
N VAL A 26 -6.07 -0.64 -2.65
CA VAL A 26 -7.53 -0.58 -2.47
C VAL A 26 -8.10 0.76 -2.98
N ALA A 27 -7.49 1.89 -2.60
CA ALA A 27 -7.94 3.21 -3.01
C ALA A 27 -7.91 3.37 -4.53
N GLY A 28 -6.84 2.92 -5.19
CA GLY A 28 -6.77 2.98 -6.65
C GLY A 28 -7.77 2.05 -7.34
N GLY A 29 -8.05 0.86 -6.79
CA GLY A 29 -9.11 -0.01 -7.32
C GLY A 29 -10.50 0.62 -7.27
N ILE A 30 -10.85 1.25 -6.14
CA ILE A 30 -12.12 1.98 -6.00
C ILE A 30 -12.19 3.15 -7.00
N LEU A 31 -11.12 3.94 -7.11
CA LEU A 31 -11.06 5.06 -8.08
C LEU A 31 -11.18 4.59 -9.53
N LEU A 32 -10.47 3.54 -9.92
CA LEU A 32 -10.46 3.04 -11.29
C LEU A 32 -11.80 2.42 -11.68
N THR A 33 -12.44 1.69 -10.75
CA THR A 33 -13.79 1.15 -10.98
C THR A 33 -14.86 2.23 -11.02
N ALA A 34 -14.72 3.30 -10.23
CA ALA A 34 -15.64 4.43 -10.27
C ALA A 34 -15.49 5.30 -11.53
N LEU A 35 -14.26 5.53 -11.99
CA LEU A 35 -13.97 6.40 -13.14
C LEU A 35 -14.15 5.71 -14.49
N PHE A 36 -13.95 4.39 -14.56
CA PHE A 36 -13.99 3.62 -15.80
C PHE A 36 -14.94 2.42 -15.69
N PRO A 37 -16.27 2.61 -15.77
CA PRO A 37 -17.24 1.55 -15.50
C PRO A 37 -17.15 0.35 -16.47
N HIS A 38 -16.66 0.54 -17.69
CA HIS A 38 -16.51 -0.55 -18.68
C HIS A 38 -15.17 -1.30 -18.61
N TYR A 39 -14.11 -0.64 -18.14
CA TYR A 39 -12.75 -1.20 -18.11
C TYR A 39 -12.13 -1.25 -16.71
N GLY A 40 -12.88 -0.85 -15.70
CA GLY A 40 -12.39 -0.60 -14.34
C GLY A 40 -11.83 -1.85 -13.68
N LEU A 41 -12.43 -3.01 -13.94
CA LEU A 41 -11.90 -4.30 -13.49
C LEU A 41 -10.50 -4.58 -14.06
N LEU A 42 -10.32 -4.37 -15.36
CA LEU A 42 -9.06 -4.64 -16.06
C LEU A 42 -7.97 -3.64 -15.65
N LEU A 43 -8.34 -2.37 -15.50
CA LEU A 43 -7.46 -1.32 -14.96
C LEU A 43 -7.09 -1.58 -13.50
N THR A 44 -8.02 -2.06 -12.68
CA THR A 44 -7.74 -2.43 -11.29
C THR A 44 -6.78 -3.62 -11.21
N LEU A 45 -6.91 -4.60 -12.11
CA LEU A 45 -5.99 -5.73 -12.17
C LEU A 45 -4.56 -5.26 -12.50
N LEU A 46 -4.42 -4.38 -13.50
CA LEU A 46 -3.15 -3.74 -13.84
C LEU A 46 -2.59 -2.91 -12.68
N TRP A 47 -3.46 -2.20 -11.96
CA TRP A 47 -3.09 -1.38 -10.81
C TRP A 47 -2.54 -2.24 -9.66
N VAL A 48 -3.17 -3.37 -9.36
CA VAL A 48 -2.70 -4.31 -8.34
C VAL A 48 -1.32 -4.85 -8.71
N ILE A 49 -1.09 -5.20 -9.98
CA ILE A 49 0.23 -5.64 -10.47
C ILE A 49 1.27 -4.52 -10.30
N ALA A 50 0.92 -3.29 -10.68
CA ALA A 50 1.80 -2.13 -10.54
C ALA A 50 2.14 -1.86 -9.06
N MET A 51 1.15 -1.93 -8.16
CA MET A 51 1.35 -1.79 -6.72
C MET A 51 2.20 -2.92 -6.15
N GLY A 52 2.02 -4.15 -6.62
CA GLY A 52 2.90 -5.27 -6.28
C GLY A 52 4.36 -5.03 -6.69
N ALA A 53 4.60 -4.50 -7.89
CA ALA A 53 5.94 -4.15 -8.34
C ALA A 53 6.57 -3.01 -7.51
N ILE A 54 5.79 -1.97 -7.20
CA ILE A 54 6.21 -0.86 -6.32
C ILE A 54 6.53 -1.39 -4.92
N TYR A 55 5.69 -2.27 -4.38
CA TYR A 55 5.92 -2.91 -3.09
C TYR A 55 7.23 -3.69 -3.07
N VAL A 56 7.46 -4.56 -4.06
CA VAL A 56 8.71 -5.33 -4.14
C VAL A 56 9.93 -4.43 -4.34
N LYS A 57 9.79 -3.31 -5.05
CA LYS A 57 10.91 -2.40 -5.31
C LYS A 57 11.29 -1.55 -4.10
N TYR A 58 10.30 -1.03 -3.37
CA TYR A 58 10.53 -0.02 -2.32
C TYR A 58 10.32 -0.54 -0.89
N PHE A 59 9.52 -1.59 -0.70
CA PHE A 59 9.10 -2.08 0.61
C PHE A 59 9.62 -3.47 0.97
N ARG A 60 10.24 -4.20 0.03
CA ARG A 60 10.80 -5.56 0.28
C ARG A 60 11.87 -5.63 1.39
N TRP A 61 12.38 -4.48 1.82
CA TRP A 61 13.44 -4.35 2.82
C TRP A 61 12.98 -3.64 4.11
N PHE A 62 11.69 -3.34 4.23
CA PHE A 62 11.04 -2.91 5.48
C PHE A 62 10.51 -4.12 6.24
#